data_AF-A0A0K0D294-F1
#
_entry.id   AF-A0A0K0D294-F1
#
_cell.length_a   1.000
_cell.length_b   1.000
_cell.length_c   1.000
_cell.angle_alpha   90.00
_cell.angle_beta   90.00
_cell.angle_gamma   90.00
#
_symmetry.space_group_name_H-M   'P 1'
#
loop_
_entity.id
_entity.type
_entity.pdbx_description
1 polymer ?
#
loop_
_entity_poly.entity_id
_entity_poly.type
_entity_poly.pdbx_seq_one_letter_code
_entity_poly.pdbx_strand_id
1 'polypeptide(L)'
;LQSFQYNAAELVCGGCSAPPGTDVCGRHGAEYLEYKCRYCCSIAVYFCFGTTHFCAPCHDDFQRLVCLPRSQFPPCPTGPRATPSEGPCPLRRPHPPAGEEFALGCGICRNISTF
;
A
#
# COMPACT_ATOMS: atom_id res chain seq x y z
N LEU A 1 4.61 -27.53 9.21
CA LEU A 1 5.34 -26.34 8.76
C LEU A 1 4.73 -25.91 7.44
N GLN A 2 3.79 -24.97 7.45
CA GLN A 2 3.29 -24.40 6.19
C GLN A 2 4.40 -23.51 5.63
N SER A 3 5.01 -23.95 4.53
CA SER A 3 5.80 -23.07 3.69
C SER A 3 4.86 -21.99 3.16
N PHE A 4 4.98 -20.76 3.63
CA PHE A 4 4.36 -19.60 3.00
C PHE A 4 4.95 -19.50 1.59
N GLN A 5 4.21 -19.99 0.60
CA GLN A 5 4.64 -19.99 -0.78
C GLN A 5 4.30 -18.61 -1.34
N TYR A 6 5.27 -17.68 -1.27
CA TYR A 6 5.18 -16.36 -1.89
C TYR A 6 6.15 -16.29 -3.07
N ASN A 7 5.85 -15.42 -4.04
CA ASN A 7 6.75 -15.15 -5.15
C ASN A 7 7.73 -14.04 -4.77
N ALA A 8 9.01 -14.37 -4.62
CA ALA A 8 10.03 -13.38 -4.23
C ALA A 8 10.18 -12.22 -5.23
N ALA A 9 9.84 -12.43 -6.51
CA ALA A 9 9.86 -11.38 -7.52
C ALA A 9 8.79 -10.29 -7.28
N GLU A 10 7.78 -10.56 -6.46
CA GLU A 10 6.72 -9.61 -6.11
C GLU A 10 7.08 -8.77 -4.87
N LEU A 11 8.19 -9.07 -4.18
CA LEU A 11 8.70 -8.28 -3.06
C LEU A 11 9.58 -7.14 -3.58
N VAL A 12 8.94 -6.09 -4.11
CA VAL A 12 9.62 -4.91 -4.65
C VAL A 12 9.42 -3.74 -3.69
N CYS A 13 10.51 -3.11 -3.25
CA CYS A 13 10.42 -1.92 -2.40
C CYS A 13 9.82 -0.73 -3.16
N GLY A 14 9.26 0.26 -2.45
CA GLY A 14 8.61 1.41 -3.07
C GLY A 14 9.53 2.21 -4.00
N GLY A 15 10.84 2.24 -3.74
CA GLY A 15 11.81 2.88 -4.63
C GLY A 15 11.97 2.16 -5.97
N CYS A 16 11.99 0.83 -5.98
CA CYS A 16 12.13 0.02 -7.19
C CYS A 16 10.82 -0.11 -7.99
N SER A 17 9.67 0.08 -7.34
CA SER A 17 8.35 0.07 -7.98
C SER A 17 7.83 1.47 -8.35
N ALA A 18 8.58 2.53 -8.03
CA ALA A 18 8.17 3.90 -8.29
C ALA A 18 8.15 4.21 -9.80
N PRO A 19 7.03 4.71 -10.35
CA PRO A 19 7.00 5.25 -11.70
C PRO A 19 7.98 6.43 -11.88
N PRO A 20 8.50 6.66 -13.09
CA PRO A 20 9.28 7.85 -13.39
C PRO A 20 8.55 9.14 -13.00
N GLY A 21 9.25 10.06 -12.35
CA GLY A 21 8.66 11.33 -11.87
C GLY A 21 7.91 11.25 -10.55
N THR A 22 7.95 10.10 -9.85
CA THR A 22 7.43 10.02 -8.46
C THR A 22 8.22 10.99 -7.57
N ASP A 23 7.50 11.82 -6.81
CA ASP A 23 8.10 12.69 -5.81
C ASP A 23 8.78 11.88 -4.71
N VAL A 24 10.05 12.21 -4.44
CA VAL A 24 10.89 11.54 -3.45
C VAL A 24 11.33 12.51 -2.36
N CYS A 25 11.76 11.97 -1.22
CA CYS A 25 12.22 12.80 -0.12
C CYS A 25 13.55 13.47 -0.48
N GLY A 26 13.65 14.79 -0.27
CA GLY A 26 14.91 15.51 -0.52
C GLY A 26 16.10 15.06 0.36
N ARG A 27 15.84 14.39 1.49
CA ARG A 27 16.89 13.87 2.38
C ARG A 27 17.24 12.41 2.15
N HIS A 28 16.24 11.58 1.88
CA HIS A 28 16.40 10.11 1.81
C HIS A 28 16.11 9.52 0.43
N GLY A 29 15.89 10.38 -0.58
CA GLY A 29 15.49 9.95 -1.91
C GLY A 29 14.32 8.96 -1.87
N ALA A 30 14.50 7.86 -2.60
CA ALA A 30 13.53 6.77 -2.72
C ALA A 30 13.78 5.60 -1.76
N GLU A 31 14.83 5.63 -0.94
CA GLU A 31 15.27 4.49 -0.11
C GLU A 31 14.17 4.02 0.85
N TYR A 32 13.50 4.97 1.50
CA TYR A 32 12.38 4.70 2.41
C TYR A 32 11.03 5.08 1.80
N LEU A 33 10.92 5.09 0.47
CA LEU A 33 9.65 5.35 -0.18
C LEU A 33 8.70 4.19 0.10
N GLU A 34 7.56 4.51 0.71
CA GLU A 34 6.49 3.56 0.96
C GLU A 34 5.32 3.82 0.01
N TYR A 35 4.56 2.76 -0.28
CA TYR A 35 3.29 2.84 -0.99
C TYR A 35 2.14 2.37 -0.11
N LYS A 36 0.99 2.99 -0.31
CA LYS A 36 -0.28 2.50 0.22
C LYS A 36 -0.67 1.26 -0.57
N CYS A 37 -1.17 0.22 0.11
CA CYS A 37 -1.91 -0.87 -0.52
C CYS A 37 -3.09 -0.28 -1.32
N ARG A 38 -3.22 -0.63 -2.60
CA ARG A 38 -4.30 -0.09 -3.45
C ARG A 38 -5.66 -0.28 -2.79
N TYR A 39 -5.88 -1.43 -2.14
CA TYR A 39 -7.19 -1.89 -1.68
C TYR A 39 -7.50 -1.62 -0.20
N CYS A 40 -6.58 -1.05 0.57
CA CYS A 40 -6.84 -0.71 1.98
C CYS A 40 -5.91 0.39 2.51
N CYS A 41 -6.14 0.81 3.75
CA CYS A 41 -5.31 1.75 4.50
C CYS A 41 -4.16 1.00 5.19
N SER A 42 -3.31 0.31 4.44
CA SER A 42 -2.11 -0.34 4.98
C SER A 42 -0.91 -0.05 4.09
N ILE A 43 0.30 -0.16 4.65
CA ILE A 43 1.53 -0.07 3.86
C ILE A 43 1.63 -1.35 3.00
N ALA A 44 2.08 -1.19 1.76
CA ALA A 44 2.28 -2.29 0.85
C ALA A 44 3.56 -3.06 1.15
N VAL A 45 3.53 -4.35 0.83
CA VAL A 45 4.66 -5.29 0.94
C VAL A 45 4.97 -5.91 -0.42
N TYR A 46 3.93 -6.13 -1.23
CA TYR A 46 4.04 -6.72 -2.56
C TYR A 46 3.76 -5.68 -3.64
N PHE A 47 4.39 -5.87 -4.79
CA PHE A 47 4.10 -5.17 -6.04
C PHE A 47 3.91 -6.22 -7.14
N CYS A 48 2.69 -6.33 -7.63
CA CYS A 48 2.30 -7.36 -8.59
C CYS A 48 1.88 -6.72 -9.92
N PHE A 49 2.04 -7.49 -11.00
CA PHE A 49 1.57 -7.14 -12.35
C PHE A 49 2.20 -5.85 -12.93
N GLY A 50 3.29 -5.37 -12.32
CA GLY A 50 3.98 -4.15 -12.74
C GLY A 50 3.22 -2.84 -12.44
N THR A 51 2.10 -2.89 -11.72
CA THR A 51 1.25 -1.69 -11.52
C THR A 51 0.58 -1.56 -10.16
N THR A 52 0.62 -2.60 -9.32
CA THR A 52 -0.31 -2.66 -8.18
C THR A 52 0.38 -3.05 -6.89
N HIS A 53 0.24 -2.19 -5.88
CA HIS A 53 0.76 -2.41 -4.54
C HIS A 53 -0.25 -3.11 -3.61
N PHE A 54 0.18 -4.14 -2.89
CA PHE A 54 -0.64 -4.90 -1.94
C PHE A 54 0.01 -5.03 -0.56
N CYS A 55 -0.78 -4.91 0.51
CA CYS A 55 -0.42 -5.50 1.80
C CYS A 55 -0.67 -7.02 1.77
N ALA A 56 -0.06 -7.78 2.68
CA ALA A 56 -0.14 -9.23 2.66
C ALA A 56 -1.59 -9.79 2.65
N PRO A 57 -2.53 -9.34 3.51
CA PRO A 57 -3.88 -9.90 3.48
C PRO A 57 -4.67 -9.55 2.20
N CYS A 58 -4.36 -8.43 1.56
CA CYS A 58 -4.96 -8.08 0.26
C CYS A 58 -4.30 -8.83 -0.89
N HIS A 59 -3.01 -9.16 -0.78
CA HIS A 59 -2.31 -10.02 -1.72
C HIS A 59 -2.91 -11.43 -1.72
N ASP A 60 -3.17 -12.01 -0.54
CA ASP A 60 -3.81 -13.34 -0.43
C ASP A 60 -5.22 -13.41 -1.06
N ASP A 61 -5.90 -12.28 -1.18
CA ASP A 61 -7.29 -12.16 -1.66
C ASP A 61 -7.37 -11.35 -2.98
N PHE A 62 -6.25 -11.26 -3.71
CA PHE A 62 -6.14 -10.35 -4.86
C PHE A 62 -7.16 -10.68 -5.95
N GLN A 63 -7.45 -11.97 -6.20
CA GLN A 63 -8.37 -12.43 -7.25
C GLN A 63 -9.77 -11.82 -7.10
N ARG A 64 -10.25 -11.67 -5.86
CA ARG A 64 -11.52 -11.01 -5.56
C ARG A 64 -11.39 -9.50 -5.65
N LEU A 65 -10.34 -8.93 -5.04
CA LEU A 65 -10.17 -7.48 -4.92
C LEU A 65 -10.00 -6.77 -6.26
N VAL A 66 -9.27 -7.38 -7.21
CA VAL A 66 -9.09 -6.79 -8.56
C VAL A 66 -10.40 -6.74 -9.35
N CYS A 67 -11.37 -7.60 -9.02
CA CYS A 67 -12.68 -7.66 -9.66
C CYS A 67 -13.73 -6.78 -8.97
N LEU A 68 -13.42 -6.23 -7.78
CA LEU A 68 -14.37 -5.45 -7.01
C LEU A 68 -14.59 -4.06 -7.67
N PRO A 69 -15.83 -3.66 -7.97
CA PRO A 69 -16.10 -2.32 -8.48
C PRO A 69 -15.68 -1.24 -7.48
N ARG A 70 -15.18 -0.11 -7.98
CA ARG A 70 -14.70 0.99 -7.12
C ARG A 70 -15.73 1.49 -6.11
N SER A 71 -17.01 1.47 -6.48
CA SER A 71 -18.14 1.87 -5.63
C SER A 71 -18.39 0.95 -4.44
N GLN A 72 -17.80 -0.25 -4.42
CA GLN A 72 -17.97 -1.23 -3.34
C GLN A 72 -16.84 -1.19 -2.32
N PHE A 73 -15.80 -0.38 -2.52
CA PHE A 73 -14.80 -0.17 -1.48
C PHE A 73 -15.38 0.70 -0.35
N PRO A 74 -15.18 0.32 0.92
CA PRO A 74 -15.52 1.18 2.05
C PRO A 74 -14.75 2.51 2.00
N PRO A 75 -15.32 3.60 2.53
CA PRO A 75 -14.56 4.83 2.73
C PRO A 75 -13.39 4.61 3.70
N CYS A 76 -12.45 5.54 3.70
CA CYS A 76 -11.37 5.55 4.67
C CYS A 76 -11.94 5.74 6.10
N PRO A 77 -11.50 4.95 7.09
CA PRO A 77 -10.46 3.94 7.01
C PRO A 77 -10.96 2.59 6.46
N THR A 78 -10.24 2.09 5.45
CA THR A 78 -10.50 0.78 4.85
C THR A 78 -9.51 -0.23 5.42
N GLY A 79 -9.99 -1.26 6.10
CA GLY A 79 -9.19 -2.40 6.54
C GLY A 79 -8.80 -3.32 5.38
N PRO A 80 -7.90 -4.30 5.62
CA PRO A 80 -7.50 -5.27 4.61
C PRO A 80 -8.70 -6.06 4.06
N ARG A 81 -8.56 -6.59 2.83
CA ARG A 81 -9.63 -7.27 2.09
C ARG A 81 -10.87 -6.39 1.86
N ALA A 82 -10.67 -5.07 1.70
CA ALA A 82 -11.74 -4.09 1.50
C ALA A 82 -12.82 -4.13 2.60
N THR A 83 -12.40 -4.33 3.85
CA THR A 83 -13.31 -4.33 5.01
C THR A 83 -13.44 -2.93 5.59
N PRO A 84 -14.59 -2.52 6.13
CA PRO A 84 -14.69 -1.30 6.91
C PRO A 84 -13.79 -1.40 8.15
N SER A 85 -13.18 -0.29 8.55
CA SER A 85 -12.43 -0.17 9.79
C SER A 85 -12.98 1.02 10.60
N GLU A 86 -12.73 1.01 11.90
CA GLU A 86 -13.16 2.08 12.81
C GLU A 86 -11.96 2.88 13.30
N GLY A 87 -12.21 4.13 13.72
CA GLY A 87 -11.20 4.99 14.31
C GLY A 87 -10.38 5.81 13.30
N PRO A 88 -9.25 6.40 13.73
CA PRO A 88 -8.41 7.20 12.85
C PRO A 88 -7.69 6.33 11.82
N CYS A 89 -7.52 6.86 10.61
CA CYS A 89 -6.81 6.13 9.55
C CYS A 89 -5.40 5.74 10.00
N PRO A 90 -5.01 4.46 9.92
CA PRO A 90 -3.69 3.99 10.33
C PRO A 90 -2.55 4.60 9.51
N LEU A 91 -2.82 5.08 8.29
CA LEU A 91 -1.82 5.77 7.46
C LEU A 91 -1.55 7.22 7.89
N ARG A 92 -2.37 7.78 8.79
CA ARG A 92 -2.25 9.10 9.42
C ARG A 92 -1.92 10.26 8.47
N ARG A 93 -2.41 10.18 7.23
CA ARG A 93 -2.25 11.22 6.21
C ARG A 93 -3.40 11.18 5.19
N PRO A 94 -3.72 12.30 4.52
CA PRO A 94 -4.62 12.30 3.38
C PRO A 94 -4.13 11.39 2.25
N HIS A 95 -5.01 10.55 1.71
CA HIS A 95 -4.71 9.67 0.60
C HIS A 95 -5.99 9.44 -0.23
N PRO A 96 -5.88 9.04 -1.51
CA PRO A 96 -7.05 8.71 -2.32
C PRO A 96 -7.79 7.48 -1.76
N PRO A 97 -9.06 7.26 -2.15
CA PRO A 97 -9.84 6.10 -1.74
C PRO A 97 -9.17 4.75 -2.07
N ALA A 98 -9.67 3.66 -1.47
CA ALA A 98 -9.30 2.32 -1.91
C ALA A 98 -9.69 2.08 -3.37
N GLY A 99 -8.82 1.38 -4.10
CA GLY A 99 -8.87 1.22 -5.56
C GLY A 99 -7.86 2.07 -6.34
N GLU A 100 -7.11 2.96 -5.66
CA GLU A 100 -6.12 3.84 -6.28
C GLU A 100 -4.72 3.67 -5.66
N GLU A 101 -3.69 3.71 -6.52
CA GLU A 101 -2.28 3.71 -6.10
C GLU A 101 -1.92 5.03 -5.44
N PHE A 102 -1.04 4.97 -4.43
CA PHE A 102 -0.59 6.19 -3.79
C PHE A 102 0.78 6.02 -3.13
N ALA A 103 1.74 6.85 -3.56
CA ALA A 103 3.02 7.00 -2.89
C ALA A 103 2.81 7.70 -1.54
N LEU A 104 3.15 6.99 -0.47
CA LEU A 104 3.02 7.49 0.89
C LEU A 104 4.15 8.48 1.24
N GLY A 105 5.28 8.42 0.53
CA GLY A 105 6.48 9.20 0.76
C GLY A 105 7.45 8.47 1.70
N CYS A 106 8.40 9.21 2.28
CA CYS A 106 9.44 8.64 3.14
C CYS A 106 8.89 8.17 4.50
N GLY A 107 8.94 6.86 4.75
CA GLY A 107 8.48 6.22 5.98
C GLY A 107 9.11 6.80 7.24
N ILE A 108 10.42 7.10 7.21
CA ILE A 108 11.13 7.74 8.33
C ILE A 108 10.52 9.11 8.63
N CYS A 109 10.44 10.00 7.63
CA CYS A 109 10.00 11.38 7.84
C CYS A 109 8.54 11.48 8.30
N ARG A 110 7.69 10.55 7.85
CA ARG A 110 6.27 10.47 8.25
C ARG A 110 6.09 10.12 9.72
N ASN A 111 7.06 9.43 10.32
CA ASN A 111 6.98 8.93 11.69
C ASN A 111 7.75 9.79 12.70
N ILE A 112 8.42 10.88 12.28
CA ILE A 112 9.20 11.75 13.18
C ILE A 112 8.34 12.37 14.29
N SER A 113 7.04 12.53 14.10
CA SER A 113 6.11 13.02 15.14
C SER A 113 5.68 11.95 16.16
N THR A 114 6.30 10.76 16.16
CA THR A 114 5.98 9.64 17.07
C THR A 114 7.13 9.20 17.98
N PHE A 115 8.24 9.96 17.99
CA PHE A 115 9.35 9.80 18.94
C PHE A 115 9.34 10.92 19.98
#